data_AF-A0AAU5LVX8-F1
#
_entry.id   AF-A0AAU5LVX8-F1
#
_cell.length_a   1.000
_cell.length_b   1.000
_cell.length_c   1.000
_cell.angle_alpha   90.00
_cell.angle_beta   90.00
_cell.angle_gamma   90.00
#
_symmetry.space_group_name_H-M   'P 1'
#
loop_
_entity.id
_entity.type
_entity.pdbx_description
1 polymer ?
#
loop_
_entity_poly.entity_id
_entity_poly.type
_entity_poly.pdbx_seq_one_letter_code
_entity_poly.pdbx_strand_id
1 'polypeptide(L)' 'MVTRCPAAAAIRLDRYLAGIALLAYLAFTVSHLVFHLGHLESGEPGWSIVLAVSVSLMVLVPASALLGARKLT' A
#
# COMPACT_ATOMS: atom_id res chain seq x y z
N MET A 1 35.38 -14.88 -3.61
CA MET A 1 33.94 -15.18 -3.75
C MET A 1 33.31 -14.95 -2.37
N VAL A 2 32.69 -13.79 -2.16
CA VAL A 2 32.15 -13.41 -0.83
C VAL A 2 30.83 -14.16 -0.62
N THR A 3 30.83 -15.21 0.20
CA THR A 3 29.61 -15.92 0.59
C THR A 3 28.81 -15.01 1.53
N ARG A 4 27.68 -14.48 1.03
CA ARG A 4 26.75 -13.74 1.88
C ARG A 4 26.12 -14.72 2.88
N CYS A 5 26.05 -14.30 4.15
CA CYS A 5 25.39 -15.08 5.19
C CYS A 5 23.94 -15.40 4.75
N PRO A 6 23.48 -16.67 4.82
CA PRO A 6 22.16 -17.08 4.32
C PRO A 6 21.02 -16.31 4.98
N ALA A 7 21.15 -15.95 6.26
CA ALA A 7 20.20 -15.09 6.96
C ALA A 7 20.06 -13.70 6.30
N ALA A 8 21.17 -13.09 5.89
CA ALA A 8 21.14 -11.78 5.23
C ALA A 8 20.51 -11.86 3.82
N ALA A 9 20.62 -13.01 3.14
CA ALA A 9 19.97 -13.24 1.86
C ALA A 9 18.45 -13.40 2.01
N ALA A 10 17.99 -14.15 3.01
CA ALA A 10 16.58 -14.32 3.32
C ALA A 10 15.91 -12.98 3.67
N ILE A 11 16.51 -12.19 4.57
CA ILE A 11 15.99 -10.87 4.96
C ILE A 11 15.88 -9.94 3.75
N ARG A 12 16.81 -10.01 2.80
CA ARG A 12 16.78 -9.19 1.59
C ARG A 12 15.65 -9.61 0.66
N LEU A 13 15.43 -10.91 0.49
CA LEU A 13 14.32 -11.44 -0.30
C LEU A 13 12.98 -11.00 0.30
N ASP A 14 12.80 -11.14 1.61
CA ASP A 14 11.57 -10.72 2.30
C ASP A 14 11.29 -9.23 2.10
N ARG A 15 12.32 -8.38 2.19
CA ARG A 15 12.18 -6.94 1.93
C ARG A 15 11.77 -6.65 0.48
N TYR A 16 12.31 -7.38 -0.49
CA TYR A 16 11.90 -7.24 -1.89
C TYR A 16 10.47 -7.68 -2.11
N LEU A 17 10.08 -8.84 -1.59
CA LEU A 17 8.71 -9.36 -1.74
C LEU A 17 7.69 -8.45 -1.04
N ALA A 18 8.00 -7.94 0.15
CA ALA A 18 7.17 -6.96 0.85
C ALA A 18 7.01 -5.68 0.01
N GLY A 19 8.09 -5.18 -0.59
CA GLY A 19 8.04 -4.03 -1.49
C GLY A 19 7.16 -4.26 -2.73
N ILE A 20 7.29 -5.43 -3.36
CA ILE A 20 6.45 -5.82 -4.51
C ILE A 20 4.98 -5.93 -4.11
N ALA A 21 4.69 -6.56 -2.98
CA ALA A 21 3.33 -6.69 -2.46
C ALA A 21 2.69 -5.32 -2.20
N LEU A 22 3.42 -4.39 -1.56
CA LEU A 22 2.95 -3.02 -1.32
C LEU A 22 2.70 -2.25 -2.62
N LEU A 23 3.58 -2.39 -3.62
CA LEU A 23 3.40 -1.76 -4.93
C LEU A 23 2.18 -2.30 -5.66
N ALA A 24 1.99 -3.63 -5.67
CA ALA A 24 0.82 -4.25 -6.29
C ALA A 24 -0.48 -3.84 -5.58
N TYR A 25 -0.46 -3.80 -4.25
CA TYR A 25 -1.59 -3.35 -3.44
C TYR A 25 -1.94 -1.89 -3.76
N LEU A 26 -0.94 -0.99 -3.83
CA LEU A 26 -1.14 0.41 -4.18
C LEU A 26 -1.70 0.59 -5.60
N ALA A 27 -1.23 -0.17 -6.58
CA ALA A 27 -1.76 -0.12 -7.95
C ALA A 27 -3.26 -0.44 -7.97
N PHE A 28 -3.67 -1.44 -7.18
CA PHE A 28 -5.08 -1.80 -7.00
C PHE A 28 -5.88 -0.73 -6.24
N THR A 29 -5.39 -0.29 -5.07
CA THR A 29 -6.17 0.61 -4.19
C THR A 29 -6.29 2.02 -4.71
N VAL A 30 -5.29 2.54 -5.44
CA VAL A 30 -5.40 3.85 -6.12
C VAL A 30 -6.52 3.82 -7.16
N SER A 31 -6.59 2.76 -7.98
CA SER A 31 -7.66 2.59 -8.96
C SER A 31 -9.03 2.48 -8.30
N HIS A 32 -9.12 1.74 -7.18
CA HIS A 32 -10.34 1.61 -6.39
C HIS A 32 -10.77 2.92 -5.72
N LEU A 33 -9.83 3.72 -5.22
CA LEU A 33 -10.10 5.02 -4.64
C LEU A 33 -10.75 5.94 -5.68
N VAL A 34 -10.16 6.03 -6.88
CA VAL A 34 -10.71 6.84 -7.98
C VAL A 34 -12.12 6.38 -8.34
N PHE A 35 -12.34 5.06 -8.44
CA PHE A 35 -13.67 4.50 -8.70
C PHE A 35 -14.68 4.92 -7.64
N HIS A 36 -14.39 4.70 -6.36
CA HIS A 36 -15.33 5.01 -5.29
C HIS A 36 -15.61 6.50 -5.18
N LEU A 37 -14.58 7.36 -5.23
CA LEU A 37 -14.77 8.81 -5.17
C LEU A 37 -15.66 9.32 -6.32
N GLY A 38 -15.50 8.77 -7.52
CA GLY A 38 -16.34 9.11 -8.68
C GLY A 38 -17.79 8.60 -8.60
N HIS A 39 -18.12 7.74 -7.62
CA HIS A 39 -19.46 7.18 -7.43
C HIS A 39 -20.11 7.62 -6.10
N LEU A 40 -19.53 8.59 -5.39
CA LEU A 40 -20.07 9.05 -4.10
C LEU A 40 -21.33 9.91 -4.21
N GLU A 41 -21.77 10.28 -5.41
CA GLU A 41 -22.75 11.36 -5.66
C GLU A 41 -24.19 11.10 -5.21
N SER A 42 -24.53 9.89 -4.76
CA SER A 42 -25.93 9.50 -4.49
C SER A 42 -26.20 8.93 -3.09
N GLY A 43 -25.20 8.96 -2.19
CA GLY A 43 -25.29 8.35 -0.85
C GLY A 43 -25.71 9.31 0.27
N GLU A 44 -26.09 8.73 1.41
CA GLU A 44 -26.23 9.47 2.68
C GLU A 44 -24.89 10.13 3.04
N PRO A 45 -24.84 11.44 3.37
CA PRO A 45 -23.58 12.18 3.51
C PRO A 45 -22.60 11.59 4.54
N GLY A 46 -23.09 11.11 5.68
CA GLY A 46 -22.28 10.48 6.71
C GLY A 46 -21.56 9.24 6.18
N TRP A 47 -22.28 8.34 5.53
CA TRP A 47 -21.72 7.17 4.89
C TRP A 47 -20.75 7.51 3.77
N SER A 48 -21.03 8.55 2.97
CA SER A 48 -20.10 9.02 1.95
C SER A 48 -18.76 9.47 2.54
N ILE A 49 -18.78 10.17 3.69
CA ILE A 49 -17.56 10.57 4.41
C ILE A 49 -16.82 9.33 4.93
N VAL A 50 -17.52 8.42 5.61
CA VAL A 50 -16.91 7.19 6.15
C VAL A 50 -16.26 6.39 5.04
N LEU A 51 -16.94 6.24 3.90
CA LEU A 51 -16.42 5.52 2.75
C LEU A 51 -15.19 6.22 2.19
N ALA A 52 -15.26 7.53 1.94
CA ALA A 52 -14.16 8.33 1.39
C ALA A 52 -12.89 8.24 2.27
N VAL A 53 -13.05 8.35 3.60
CA VAL A 53 -11.93 8.20 4.55
C VAL A 53 -11.37 6.79 4.50
N SER A 54 -12.24 5.78 4.54
CA SER A 54 -11.82 4.37 4.53
C SER A 54 -11.02 4.03 3.26
N VAL A 55 -11.53 4.39 2.09
CA VAL A 55 -10.82 4.12 0.82
C VAL A 55 -9.54 4.94 0.68
N SER A 56 -9.49 6.15 1.25
CA SER A 56 -8.25 6.95 1.30
C SER A 56 -7.19 6.29 2.16
N LEU A 57 -7.56 5.74 3.32
CA LEU A 57 -6.64 5.03 4.21
C LEU A 57 -6.08 3.75 3.57
N MET A 58 -6.83 3.08 2.70
CA MET A 58 -6.34 1.95 1.90
C MET A 58 -5.21 2.33 0.92
N VAL A 59 -4.99 3.62 0.66
CA VAL A 59 -3.83 4.12 -0.10
C VAL A 59 -2.76 4.66 0.85
N LEU A 60 -3.14 5.52 1.79
CA LEU A 60 -2.20 6.25 2.65
C LEU A 60 -1.38 5.32 3.56
N VAL A 61 -2.02 4.30 4.16
CA VAL A 61 -1.34 3.35 5.04
C VAL A 61 -0.27 2.56 4.28
N PRO A 62 -0.57 1.83 3.19
CA PRO A 62 0.46 1.09 2.45
C PRO A 62 1.49 2.00 1.77
N ALA A 63 1.12 3.22 1.35
CA ALA A 63 2.08 4.18 0.81
C ALA A 63 3.10 4.60 1.88
N SER A 64 2.63 4.90 3.11
CA SER A 64 3.51 5.23 4.23
C SER A 64 4.41 4.05 4.62
N ALA A 65 3.88 2.82 4.61
CA ALA A 65 4.65 1.61 4.85
C ALA A 65 5.75 1.42 3.78
N LEU A 66 5.44 1.63 2.50
CA LEU A 66 6.41 1.54 1.41
C LEU A 66 7.52 2.60 1.52
N LEU A 67 7.15 3.83 1.83
CA LEU A 67 8.11 4.92 2.06
C LEU A 67 9.00 4.63 3.28
N GLY A 68 8.42 4.11 4.35
CA GLY A 68 9.15 3.68 5.55
C GLY A 68 10.13 2.55 5.23
N ALA A 69 9.68 1.51 4.52
CA ALA A 69 10.51 0.37 4.12
C ALA A 69 11.70 0.81 3.27
N ARG A 70 11.51 1.77 2.35
CA ARG A 70 12.58 2.33 1.51
C ARG A 70 13.63 3.11 2.28
N LYS A 71 13.29 3.71 3.42
CA LYS A 71 14.27 4.44 4.27
C LYS A 71 15.12 3.50 5.13
N LEU A 72 14.70 2.25 5.30
CA LEU A 72 15.37 1.23 6.13
C LEU A 72 16.28 0.28 5.33
N THR A 73 16.28 0.41 4.00
CA THR A 73 17.13 -0.31 3.04
C THR A 73 18.21 0.60 2.50
#